data_AF-A0A812NCY0-F1
#
_entry.id   AF-A0A812NCY0-F1
#
_cell.length_a   1.000
_cell.length_b   1.000
_cell.length_c   1.000
_cell.angle_alpha   90.00
_cell.angle_beta   90.00
_cell.angle_gamma   90.00
#
_symmetry.space_group_name_H-M   'P 1'
#
loop_
_entity.id
_entity.type
_entity.pdbx_description
1 polymer ?
#
loop_
_entity_poly.entity_id
_entity_poly.type
_entity_poly.pdbx_seq_one_letter_code
_entity_poly.pdbx_strand_id
1 'polypeptide(L)'
;TAALLIASIGAVLASVLFSFEILPALTQPKQDDSNFQCIWTNLVGLVSYCVVLLFWRSSADVFLDVLCIDQEFQPRKADGLLSIGAFLKNSDTMLVLWDGTYCDRLWCMFEIAGFARSRSPGEEPRLLIRPTELSVCYFSQALTVLFVTIVSDFLPLTGDDEGVIWTFQALNALVFCAGFYANIAIYRDCFRSMEADGDKLARFSLDNVSCFCCEDNHQRSRGLCDR
;
A
#
# COMPACT_ATOMS: atom_id res chain seq x y z
N THR A 1 1.32 7.43 0.94
CA THR A 1 0.38 8.50 1.37
C THR A 1 0.44 9.70 0.44
N ALA A 2 1.62 10.26 0.13
CA ALA A 2 1.75 11.38 -0.81
C ALA A 2 1.09 11.10 -2.18
N ALA A 3 1.31 9.92 -2.75
CA ALA A 3 0.67 9.50 -4.00
C ALA A 3 -0.86 9.52 -3.93
N LEU A 4 -1.47 8.99 -2.86
CA LEU A 4 -2.92 9.02 -2.69
C LEU A 4 -3.44 10.46 -2.54
N LEU A 5 -2.78 11.28 -1.73
CA LEU A 5 -3.21 12.67 -1.50
C LEU A 5 -3.16 13.49 -2.79
N ILE A 6 -2.06 13.40 -3.53
CA ILE A 6 -1.90 14.11 -4.81
C ILE A 6 -2.91 13.58 -5.83
N ALA A 7 -3.15 12.27 -5.86
CA ALA A 7 -4.15 11.66 -6.73
C ALA A 7 -5.57 12.15 -6.43
N SER A 8 -5.94 12.23 -5.14
CA SER A 8 -7.24 12.79 -4.72
C SER A 8 -7.37 14.27 -5.10
N ILE A 9 -6.33 15.08 -4.91
CA ILE A 9 -6.33 16.50 -5.31
C ILE A 9 -6.46 16.63 -6.83
N GLY A 10 -5.71 15.83 -7.59
CA GLY A 10 -5.77 15.81 -9.05
C GLY A 10 -7.16 15.43 -9.57
N ALA A 11 -7.78 14.40 -8.97
CA ALA A 11 -9.13 13.98 -9.29
C ALA A 11 -10.17 15.07 -8.99
N VAL A 12 -10.10 15.71 -7.82
CA VAL A 12 -11.00 16.83 -7.45
C VAL A 12 -10.83 18.00 -8.41
N LEU A 13 -9.60 18.37 -8.75
CA LEU A 13 -9.33 19.45 -9.70
C LEU A 13 -9.91 19.13 -11.08
N ALA A 14 -9.73 17.91 -11.58
CA ALA A 14 -10.31 17.48 -12.86
C ALA A 14 -11.85 17.54 -12.85
N SER A 15 -12.48 17.12 -11.75
CA SER A 15 -13.93 17.24 -11.56
C SER A 15 -14.39 18.70 -11.60
N VAL A 16 -13.68 19.60 -10.92
CA VAL A 16 -13.99 21.05 -10.93
C VAL A 16 -13.82 21.65 -12.32
N LEU A 17 -12.74 21.33 -13.02
CA LEU A 17 -12.49 21.82 -14.38
C LEU A 17 -13.54 21.30 -15.39
N PHE A 18 -14.02 20.08 -15.19
CA PHE A 18 -15.13 19.55 -15.98
C PHE A 18 -16.45 20.27 -15.69
N SER A 19 -16.76 20.55 -14.42
CA SER A 19 -17.95 21.34 -14.03
C SER A 19 -17.96 22.76 -14.60
N PHE A 20 -16.79 23.35 -14.86
CA PHE A 20 -16.65 24.64 -15.54
C PHE A 20 -16.59 24.55 -17.07
N GLU A 21 -16.84 23.37 -17.64
CA GLU A 21 -16.82 23.10 -19.09
C GLU A 21 -15.45 23.40 -19.76
N ILE A 22 -14.37 23.47 -18.96
CA ILE A 22 -13.01 23.67 -19.46
C ILE A 22 -12.49 22.36 -20.07
N LEU A 23 -12.84 21.23 -19.45
CA LEU A 23 -12.53 19.90 -19.96
C LEU A 23 -13.67 19.41 -20.87
N PRO A 24 -13.37 18.88 -22.06
CA PRO A 24 -14.39 18.42 -22.98
C PRO A 24 -15.04 17.12 -22.47
N ALA A 25 -16.34 16.99 -22.70
CA ALA A 25 -16.98 15.68 -22.65
C ALA A 25 -16.44 14.82 -23.81
N LEU A 26 -15.96 13.61 -23.51
CA LEU A 26 -15.44 12.70 -24.54
C LEU A 26 -16.56 12.04 -25.37
N THR A 27 -17.78 12.05 -24.86
CA THR A 27 -19.00 11.60 -25.53
C THR A 27 -19.96 12.77 -25.71
N GLN A 28 -20.64 12.84 -26.85
CA GLN A 28 -21.67 13.85 -27.06
C GLN A 28 -22.82 13.58 -26.08
N PRO A 29 -23.27 14.57 -25.30
CA PRO A 29 -24.40 14.38 -24.41
C PRO A 29 -25.63 14.03 -25.25
N LYS A 30 -26.21 12.84 -25.01
CA LYS A 30 -27.61 12.61 -25.39
C LYS A 30 -28.44 13.62 -24.60
N GLN A 31 -29.45 14.20 -25.25
CA GLN A 31 -30.21 15.39 -24.82
C GLN A 31 -30.95 15.27 -23.46
N ASP A 32 -30.79 14.16 -22.72
CA ASP A 32 -31.45 13.89 -21.44
C ASP A 32 -30.55 13.17 -20.41
N ASP A 33 -29.25 12.97 -20.69
CA ASP A 33 -28.36 12.22 -19.79
C ASP A 33 -27.77 13.11 -18.68
N SER A 34 -28.34 13.03 -17.48
CA SER A 34 -27.81 13.63 -16.24
C SER A 34 -26.60 12.87 -15.65
N ASN A 35 -25.98 11.97 -16.43
CA ASN A 35 -24.92 11.10 -15.94
C ASN A 35 -23.59 11.85 -15.85
N PHE A 36 -23.30 12.36 -14.65
CA PHE A 36 -22.08 13.08 -14.30
C PHE A 36 -20.88 12.14 -14.12
N GLN A 37 -20.61 11.26 -15.10
CA GLN A 37 -19.43 10.39 -15.07
C GLN A 37 -18.25 11.12 -15.74
N CYS A 38 -17.41 11.75 -14.91
CA CYS A 38 -16.23 12.45 -15.40
C CYS A 38 -15.03 11.49 -15.48
N ILE A 39 -14.80 10.90 -16.66
CA ILE A 39 -13.61 10.08 -16.95
C ILE A 39 -12.29 10.79 -16.64
N TRP A 40 -12.24 12.11 -16.79
CA TRP A 40 -11.07 12.91 -16.44
C TRP A 40 -10.69 12.80 -14.97
N THR A 41 -11.67 12.72 -14.07
CA THR A 41 -11.44 12.52 -12.63
C THR A 41 -10.66 11.24 -12.37
N ASN A 42 -11.08 10.13 -12.98
CA ASN A 42 -10.44 8.83 -12.81
C ASN A 42 -9.06 8.79 -13.48
N LEU A 43 -8.95 9.32 -14.70
CA LEU A 43 -7.70 9.32 -15.46
C LEU A 43 -6.63 10.19 -14.78
N VAL A 44 -6.96 11.43 -14.41
CA VAL A 44 -6.02 12.34 -13.74
C VAL A 44 -5.63 11.77 -12.39
N GLY A 45 -6.57 11.22 -11.62
CA GLY A 45 -6.29 10.54 -10.35
C GLY A 45 -5.30 9.38 -10.52
N LEU A 46 -5.56 8.46 -11.45
CA LEU A 46 -4.70 7.30 -11.69
C LEU A 46 -3.31 7.69 -12.21
N VAL A 47 -3.24 8.60 -13.18
CA VAL A 47 -1.96 9.05 -13.76
C VAL A 47 -1.13 9.78 -12.70
N SER A 48 -1.73 10.71 -11.96
CA SER A 48 -1.02 11.42 -10.89
C SER A 48 -0.57 10.47 -9.77
N TYR A 49 -1.38 9.46 -9.42
CA TYR A 49 -0.96 8.39 -8.50
C TYR A 49 0.29 7.68 -9.03
N CYS A 50 0.29 7.20 -10.27
CA CYS A 50 1.42 6.49 -10.88
C CYS A 50 2.67 7.38 -11.00
N VAL A 51 2.51 8.63 -11.42
CA VAL A 51 3.62 9.58 -11.55
C VAL A 51 4.27 9.83 -10.19
N VAL A 52 3.48 10.08 -9.15
CA VAL A 52 4.02 10.26 -7.80
C VAL A 52 4.62 8.95 -7.31
N LEU A 53 3.96 7.80 -7.49
CA LEU A 53 4.48 6.54 -6.98
C LEU A 53 5.82 6.15 -7.63
N LEU A 54 6.00 6.40 -8.93
CA LEU A 54 7.21 6.00 -9.67
C LEU A 54 8.34 7.04 -9.59
N PHE A 55 8.00 8.33 -9.58
CA PHE A 55 9.00 9.40 -9.71
C PHE A 55 9.17 10.24 -8.45
N TRP A 56 8.30 10.11 -7.44
CA TRP A 56 8.47 10.84 -6.19
C TRP A 56 9.62 10.25 -5.39
N ARG A 57 10.74 10.96 -5.42
CA ARG A 57 11.86 10.69 -4.53
C ARG A 57 11.62 11.42 -3.22
N SER A 58 11.46 10.65 -2.14
CA SER A 58 11.61 11.19 -0.81
C SER A 58 13.05 11.72 -0.67
N SER A 59 13.22 12.93 -0.14
CA SER A 59 14.53 13.51 0.16
C SER A 59 15.10 13.02 1.50
N ALA A 60 14.47 12.03 2.12
CA ALA A 60 14.93 11.46 3.38
C ALA A 60 16.04 10.44 3.12
N ASP A 61 17.11 10.52 3.91
CA ASP A 61 18.08 9.43 3.99
C ASP A 61 17.42 8.24 4.69
N VAL A 62 17.38 7.10 4.00
CA VAL A 62 16.76 5.88 4.50
C VAL A 62 17.84 4.82 4.67
N PHE A 63 17.95 4.30 5.89
CA PHE A 63 18.69 3.07 6.15
C PHE A 63 17.76 1.89 5.88
N LEU A 64 18.19 1.00 4.99
CA LEU A 64 17.51 -0.28 4.74
C LEU A 64 18.56 -1.39 4.83
N ASP A 65 18.39 -2.26 5.83
CA ASP A 65 19.31 -3.34 6.18
C ASP A 65 19.78 -4.15 4.96
N VAL A 66 18.87 -4.56 4.08
CA VAL A 66 19.19 -5.40 2.91
C VAL A 66 20.06 -4.68 1.87
N LEU A 67 20.00 -3.34 1.80
CA LEU A 67 20.79 -2.54 0.85
C LEU A 67 22.05 -1.94 1.47
N CYS A 68 22.00 -1.58 2.75
CA CYS A 68 23.08 -0.91 3.45
C CYS A 68 24.10 -1.88 4.05
N ILE A 69 23.73 -3.15 4.27
CA ILE A 69 24.62 -4.19 4.78
C ILE A 69 25.02 -5.11 3.64
N ASP A 70 26.32 -5.33 3.49
CA ASP A 70 26.89 -6.29 2.55
C ASP A 70 26.38 -7.70 2.87
N GLN A 71 25.54 -8.26 1.99
CA GLN A 71 24.92 -9.58 2.20
C GLN A 71 25.84 -10.74 1.78
N GLU A 72 26.86 -10.47 0.96
CA GLU A 72 27.70 -11.49 0.34
C GLU A 72 29.00 -11.70 1.12
N PHE A 73 29.64 -10.61 1.56
CA PHE A 73 30.95 -10.67 2.20
C PHE A 73 30.84 -10.72 3.73
N GLN A 74 31.09 -11.91 4.29
CA GLN A 74 30.92 -12.21 5.72
C GLN A 74 31.56 -11.20 6.70
N PRO A 75 32.83 -10.75 6.53
CA PRO A 75 33.42 -9.77 7.45
C PRO A 75 32.67 -8.42 7.44
N ARG A 76 32.30 -7.91 6.25
CA ARG A 76 31.56 -6.64 6.14
C ARG A 76 30.11 -6.79 6.62
N LYS A 77 29.52 -7.98 6.46
CA LYS A 77 28.21 -8.29 7.02
C LYS A 77 28.22 -8.18 8.54
N ALA A 78 29.24 -8.74 9.19
CA ALA A 78 29.40 -8.68 10.65
C ALA A 78 29.59 -7.22 11.12
N ASP A 79 30.45 -6.45 10.46
CA ASP A 79 30.65 -5.02 10.76
C ASP A 79 29.35 -4.23 10.57
N GLY A 80 28.61 -4.51 9.49
CA GLY A 80 27.30 -3.93 9.22
C GLY A 80 26.29 -4.25 10.31
N LEU A 81 26.21 -5.52 10.76
CA LEU A 81 25.33 -5.96 11.83
C LEU A 81 25.62 -5.23 13.15
N LEU A 82 26.90 -5.06 13.50
CA LEU A 82 27.33 -4.34 14.69
C LEU A 82 26.94 -2.85 14.65
N SER A 83 26.87 -2.27 13.45
CA SER A 83 26.53 -0.86 13.25
C SER A 83 25.02 -0.54 13.36
N ILE A 84 24.14 -1.55 13.34
CA ILE A 84 22.68 -1.35 13.34
C ILE A 84 22.21 -0.58 14.56
N GLY A 85 22.74 -0.89 15.74
CA GLY A 85 22.38 -0.16 16.96
C GLY A 85 22.69 1.35 16.85
N ALA A 86 23.78 1.71 16.15
CA ALA A 86 24.13 3.10 15.91
C ALA A 86 23.17 3.76 14.91
N PHE A 87 22.76 3.06 13.85
CA PHE A 87 21.74 3.55 12.93
C PHE A 87 20.39 3.74 13.63
N LEU A 88 19.90 2.75 14.38
CA LEU A 88 18.64 2.86 15.12
C LEU A 88 18.67 4.02 16.13
N LYS A 89 19.81 4.26 16.79
CA LYS A 89 19.97 5.38 17.72
C LYS A 89 19.98 6.75 17.02
N ASN A 90 20.65 6.86 15.88
CA ASN A 90 20.79 8.13 15.15
C ASN A 90 19.61 8.43 14.22
N SER A 91 18.73 7.46 13.93
CA SER A 91 17.52 7.68 13.15
C SER A 91 16.49 8.52 13.91
N ASP A 92 15.90 9.49 13.21
CA ASP A 92 14.82 10.35 13.74
C ASP A 92 13.47 9.63 13.83
N THR A 93 13.22 8.71 12.88
CA THR A 93 11.96 7.99 12.73
C THR A 93 12.22 6.58 12.22
N MET A 94 11.39 5.62 12.61
CA MET A 94 11.40 4.26 12.06
C MET A 94 10.09 4.01 11.31
N LEU A 95 10.20 3.72 10.02
CA LEU A 95 9.07 3.32 9.17
C LEU A 95 8.90 1.80 9.26
N VAL A 96 7.75 1.37 9.79
CA VAL A 96 7.38 -0.04 9.90
C VAL A 96 6.38 -0.37 8.81
N LEU A 97 6.82 -1.13 7.80
CA LEU A 97 5.95 -1.70 6.77
C LEU A 97 5.29 -2.95 7.35
N TRP A 98 4.08 -2.79 7.87
CA TRP A 98 3.38 -3.83 8.61
C TRP A 98 2.66 -4.78 7.66
N ASP A 99 3.00 -6.06 7.77
CA ASP A 99 2.30 -7.18 7.16
C ASP A 99 1.93 -8.22 8.24
N GLY A 100 1.15 -9.24 7.87
CA GLY A 100 0.70 -10.26 8.83
C GLY A 100 1.78 -11.21 9.35
N THR A 101 3.01 -11.09 8.87
CA THR A 101 4.16 -11.89 9.32
C THR A 101 5.21 -11.03 10.04
N TYR A 102 4.96 -9.74 10.22
CA TYR A 102 5.91 -8.79 10.76
C TYR A 102 6.30 -9.14 12.20
N CYS A 103 5.31 -9.43 13.05
CA CYS A 103 5.52 -9.86 14.43
C CYS A 103 6.15 -11.24 14.60
N ASP A 104 6.06 -12.08 13.58
CA ASP A 104 6.60 -13.43 13.64
C ASP A 104 8.13 -13.43 13.37
N ARG A 105 8.66 -12.38 12.73
CA ARG A 105 10.08 -12.24 12.40
C ARG A 105 10.87 -11.66 13.58
N LEU A 106 11.76 -12.45 14.18
CA LEU A 106 12.60 -12.03 15.31
C LEU A 106 13.36 -10.73 15.02
N TRP A 107 13.94 -10.63 13.82
CA TRP A 107 14.75 -9.51 13.42
C TRP A 107 13.99 -8.17 13.45
N CYS A 108 12.78 -8.15 12.88
CA CYS A 108 11.92 -6.96 12.87
C CYS A 108 11.57 -6.50 14.29
N MET A 109 11.28 -7.44 15.20
CA MET A 109 10.97 -7.16 16.60
C MET A 109 12.19 -6.62 17.35
N PHE A 110 13.38 -7.18 17.07
CA PHE A 110 14.65 -6.69 17.60
C PHE A 110 14.91 -5.24 17.19
N GLU A 111 14.67 -4.88 15.93
CA GLU A 111 14.85 -3.50 15.43
C GLU A 111 13.89 -2.52 16.11
N ILE A 112 12.60 -2.88 16.24
CA ILE A 112 11.62 -2.04 16.96
C ILE A 112 12.04 -1.86 18.41
N ALA A 113 12.40 -2.94 19.11
CA ALA A 113 12.83 -2.88 20.50
C ALA A 113 14.11 -2.07 20.67
N GLY A 114 15.08 -2.23 19.77
CA GLY A 114 16.32 -1.46 19.74
C GLY A 114 16.08 0.03 19.50
N PHE A 115 15.23 0.38 18.53
CA PHE A 115 14.84 1.75 18.25
C PHE A 115 14.14 2.39 19.45
N ALA A 116 13.15 1.72 20.03
CA ALA A 116 12.42 2.20 21.19
C ALA A 116 13.33 2.39 22.42
N ARG A 117 14.27 1.46 22.66
CA ARG A 117 15.22 1.53 23.77
C ARG A 117 16.27 2.62 23.58
N SER A 118 16.60 2.98 22.34
CA SER A 118 17.64 3.98 22.03
C SER A 118 17.25 5.43 22.33
N ARG A 119 15.96 5.69 22.60
CA ARG A 119 15.43 7.03 22.88
C ARG A 119 15.83 7.55 24.25
N SER A 120 15.89 8.88 24.39
CA SER A 120 16.20 9.51 25.67
C SER A 120 15.05 9.31 26.68
N PRO A 121 15.30 9.31 28.00
CA PRO A 121 14.24 9.26 28.99
C PRO A 121 13.22 10.39 28.79
N GLY A 122 11.97 10.04 28.52
CA GLY A 122 10.87 11.00 28.26
C GLY A 122 10.64 11.33 26.78
N GLU A 123 11.45 10.79 25.86
CA GLU A 123 11.22 10.91 24.42
C GLU A 123 10.39 9.72 23.91
N GLU A 124 9.25 10.00 23.26
CA GLU A 124 8.43 8.96 22.65
C GLU A 124 9.04 8.51 21.31
N PRO A 125 9.19 7.19 21.06
CA PRO A 125 9.73 6.69 19.80
C PRO A 125 8.78 7.03 18.64
N ARG A 126 9.31 7.71 17.62
CA ARG A 126 8.57 8.07 16.41
C ARG A 126 8.47 6.88 15.45
N LEU A 127 7.58 5.95 15.78
CA LEU A 127 7.25 4.79 14.94
C LEU A 127 6.15 5.15 13.95
N LEU A 128 6.43 5.02 12.65
CA LEU A 128 5.45 5.21 11.58
C LEU A 128 5.02 3.85 11.05
N ILE A 129 3.85 3.37 11.47
CA ILE A 129 3.29 2.10 10.99
C ILE A 129 2.51 2.34 9.69
N ARG A 130 2.82 1.57 8.65
CA ARG A 130 2.18 1.63 7.33
C ARG A 130 1.84 0.22 6.82
N PRO A 131 0.57 -0.11 6.61
CA PRO A 131 0.21 -1.36 5.94
C PRO A 131 0.61 -1.31 4.47
N THR A 132 1.22 -2.38 3.97
CA THR A 132 1.67 -2.52 2.57
C THR A 132 0.49 -2.58 1.58
N GLU A 133 -0.59 -3.25 2.00
CA GLU A 133 -1.76 -3.56 1.16
C GLU A 133 -2.55 -2.31 0.73
N LEU A 134 -2.47 -1.21 1.50
CA LEU A 134 -3.24 0.01 1.25
C LEU A 134 -3.00 0.60 -0.16
N SER A 135 -1.74 0.52 -0.62
CA SER A 135 -1.34 1.06 -1.93
C SER A 135 -1.88 0.24 -3.10
N VAL A 136 -1.90 -1.09 -2.95
CA VAL A 136 -2.39 -2.04 -3.96
C VAL A 136 -3.90 -1.93 -4.08
N CYS A 137 -4.61 -1.85 -2.95
CA CYS A 137 -6.06 -1.68 -2.93
C CYS A 137 -6.51 -0.38 -3.62
N TYR A 138 -5.83 0.74 -3.37
CA TYR A 138 -6.14 1.99 -4.05
C TYR A 138 -5.97 1.88 -5.57
N PHE A 139 -4.84 1.32 -6.01
CA PHE A 139 -4.56 1.15 -7.43
C PHE A 139 -5.58 0.22 -8.11
N SER A 140 -5.89 -0.92 -7.48
CA SER A 140 -6.92 -1.86 -7.91
C SER A 140 -8.30 -1.20 -8.05
N GLN A 141 -8.70 -0.42 -7.04
CA GLN A 141 -9.99 0.28 -7.06
C GLN A 141 -10.04 1.35 -8.14
N ALA A 142 -8.98 2.16 -8.29
CA ALA A 142 -8.90 3.20 -9.31
C ALA A 142 -8.98 2.60 -10.73
N LEU A 143 -8.30 1.48 -10.96
CA LEU A 143 -8.35 0.76 -12.23
C LEU A 143 -9.74 0.18 -12.50
N THR A 144 -10.39 -0.41 -11.48
CA THR A 144 -11.75 -0.95 -11.60
C THR A 144 -12.75 0.13 -11.96
N VAL A 145 -12.68 1.30 -11.30
CA VAL A 145 -13.57 2.44 -11.60
C VAL A 145 -13.32 2.96 -13.01
N LEU A 146 -12.05 3.14 -13.40
CA LEU A 146 -11.70 3.60 -14.75
C LEU A 146 -12.22 2.63 -15.82
N PHE A 147 -12.07 1.33 -15.61
CA PHE A 147 -12.61 0.30 -16.52
C PHE A 147 -14.13 0.42 -16.66
N VAL A 148 -14.85 0.49 -15.54
CA VAL A 148 -16.32 0.62 -15.51
C VAL A 148 -16.78 1.87 -16.23
N THR A 149 -16.10 3.01 -16.05
CA THR A 149 -16.40 4.28 -16.75
C THR A 149 -16.14 4.16 -18.25
N ILE A 150 -15.00 3.61 -18.67
CA ILE A 150 -14.70 3.43 -20.11
C ILE A 150 -15.77 2.54 -20.76
N VAL A 151 -16.14 1.46 -20.10
CA VAL A 151 -17.16 0.51 -20.57
C VAL A 151 -18.52 1.19 -20.71
N SER A 152 -18.93 2.02 -19.75
CA SER A 152 -20.20 2.76 -19.79
C SER A 152 -20.23 3.82 -20.88
N ASP A 153 -19.13 4.57 -21.07
CA ASP A 153 -19.09 5.73 -21.95
C ASP A 153 -18.82 5.35 -23.41
N PHE A 154 -17.96 4.36 -23.67
CA PHE A 154 -17.42 4.08 -25.01
C PHE A 154 -17.99 2.83 -25.68
N LEU A 155 -18.76 1.98 -25.00
CA LEU A 155 -19.51 0.95 -25.71
C LEU A 155 -20.84 1.53 -26.21
N PRO A 156 -20.98 1.78 -27.53
CA PRO A 156 -22.25 2.19 -28.10
C PRO A 156 -23.21 1.01 -28.04
N LEU A 157 -24.02 0.94 -26.98
CA LEU A 157 -25.20 0.09 -26.95
C LEU A 157 -26.29 0.77 -27.78
N THR A 158 -26.07 0.87 -29.09
CA THR A 158 -27.05 1.36 -30.06
C THR A 158 -27.85 0.16 -30.56
N GLY A 159 -28.89 -0.22 -29.82
CA GLY A 159 -29.85 -1.24 -30.23
C GLY A 159 -31.21 -0.95 -29.60
N ASP A 160 -32.30 -1.24 -30.33
CA ASP A 160 -33.68 -1.08 -29.86
C ASP A 160 -34.07 -2.10 -28.77
N ASP A 161 -33.17 -3.03 -28.44
CA ASP A 161 -33.39 -4.03 -27.40
C ASP A 161 -32.95 -3.51 -26.03
N GLU A 162 -33.87 -2.86 -25.32
CA GLU A 162 -33.65 -2.37 -23.95
C GLU A 162 -33.13 -3.47 -23.01
N GLY A 163 -33.51 -4.74 -23.25
CA GLY A 163 -33.04 -5.87 -22.44
C GLY A 163 -31.53 -6.06 -22.52
N VAL A 164 -30.94 -5.85 -23.69
CA VAL A 164 -29.47 -5.94 -23.90
C VAL A 164 -28.75 -4.80 -23.15
N ILE A 165 -29.35 -3.61 -23.11
CA ILE A 165 -28.77 -2.45 -22.41
C ILE A 165 -28.75 -2.69 -20.91
N TRP A 166 -29.89 -3.07 -20.32
CA TRP A 166 -30.00 -3.30 -18.88
C TRP A 166 -29.14 -4.47 -18.40
N THR A 167 -29.07 -5.55 -19.18
CA THR A 167 -28.21 -6.69 -18.85
C THR A 167 -26.74 -6.30 -18.85
N PHE A 168 -26.28 -5.51 -19.82
CA PHE A 168 -24.91 -5.02 -19.85
C PHE A 168 -24.59 -4.09 -18.67
N GLN A 169 -25.48 -3.14 -18.36
CA GLN A 169 -25.31 -2.26 -17.21
C GLN A 169 -25.29 -3.03 -15.89
N ALA A 170 -26.14 -4.05 -15.74
CA ALA A 170 -26.15 -4.91 -14.56
C ALA A 170 -24.82 -5.68 -14.42
N LEU A 171 -24.25 -6.19 -15.52
CA LEU A 171 -22.94 -6.84 -15.53
C LEU A 171 -21.82 -5.86 -15.15
N ASN A 172 -21.84 -4.64 -15.69
CA ASN A 172 -20.84 -3.62 -15.36
C ASN A 172 -20.92 -3.20 -13.87
N ALA A 173 -22.14 -3.04 -13.35
CA ALA A 173 -22.37 -2.78 -11.93
C ALA A 173 -21.90 -3.95 -11.05
N LEU A 174 -22.08 -5.20 -11.49
CA LEU A 174 -21.57 -6.38 -10.80
C LEU A 174 -20.04 -6.38 -10.73
N VAL A 175 -19.34 -6.01 -11.81
CA VAL A 175 -17.87 -5.88 -11.82
C VAL A 175 -17.41 -4.82 -10.81
N PHE A 176 -18.06 -3.66 -10.79
CA PHE A 176 -17.78 -2.60 -9.82
C PHE A 176 -17.96 -3.10 -8.37
N CYS A 177 -19.12 -3.70 -8.08
CA CYS A 177 -19.43 -4.23 -6.75
C CYS A 177 -18.47 -5.34 -6.32
N ALA A 178 -18.09 -6.24 -7.22
CA ALA A 178 -17.15 -7.32 -6.95
C ALA A 178 -15.74 -6.77 -6.65
N GLY A 179 -15.26 -5.80 -7.44
CA GLY A 179 -13.97 -5.13 -7.19
C GLY A 179 -13.97 -4.37 -5.86
N PHE A 180 -15.04 -3.64 -5.54
CA PHE A 180 -15.18 -2.95 -4.27
C PHE A 180 -15.23 -3.91 -3.08
N TYR A 181 -15.99 -5.00 -3.20
CA TYR A 181 -16.06 -6.05 -2.19
C TYR A 181 -14.69 -6.70 -1.95
N ALA A 182 -13.96 -7.04 -3.03
CA ALA A 182 -12.63 -7.61 -2.92
C ALA A 182 -11.65 -6.67 -2.18
N ASN A 183 -11.67 -5.37 -2.51
CA ASN A 183 -10.86 -4.38 -1.81
C ASN A 183 -11.25 -4.26 -0.33
N ILE A 184 -12.55 -4.23 -0.01
CA ILE A 184 -13.02 -4.22 1.39
C ILE A 184 -12.58 -5.48 2.13
N ALA A 185 -12.67 -6.66 1.50
CA ALA A 185 -12.24 -7.91 2.12
C ALA A 185 -10.75 -7.85 2.48
N ILE A 186 -9.89 -7.41 1.55
CA ILE A 186 -8.46 -7.24 1.78
C ILE A 186 -8.20 -6.24 2.91
N TYR A 187 -8.88 -5.08 2.92
CA TYR A 187 -8.75 -4.11 4.00
C TYR A 187 -9.12 -4.72 5.35
N ARG A 188 -10.26 -5.41 5.42
CA ARG A 188 -10.73 -6.04 6.65
C ARG A 188 -9.73 -7.08 7.17
N ASP A 189 -9.18 -7.89 6.28
CA ASP A 189 -8.18 -8.89 6.65
C ASP A 189 -6.87 -8.23 7.12
N CYS A 190 -6.44 -7.16 6.46
CA CYS A 190 -5.30 -6.35 6.89
C CYS A 190 -5.51 -5.75 8.29
N PHE A 191 -6.66 -5.09 8.53
CA PHE A 191 -6.97 -4.52 9.85
C PHE A 191 -7.08 -5.59 10.94
N ARG A 192 -7.69 -6.74 10.64
CA ARG A 192 -7.76 -7.88 11.57
C ARG A 192 -6.38 -8.44 11.88
N SER A 193 -5.51 -8.55 10.88
CA SER A 193 -4.13 -8.97 11.10
C SER A 193 -3.40 -7.98 12.02
N MET A 194 -3.54 -6.67 11.75
CA MET A 194 -2.92 -5.63 12.59
C MET A 194 -3.42 -5.68 14.04
N GLU A 195 -4.72 -5.91 14.27
CA GLU A 195 -5.29 -6.06 15.60
C GLU A 195 -4.76 -7.32 16.31
N ALA A 196 -4.77 -8.47 15.62
CA ALA A 196 -4.24 -9.72 16.15
C ALA A 196 -2.73 -9.64 16.46
N ASP A 197 -1.96 -8.94 15.61
CA ASP A 197 -0.53 -8.76 15.81
C ASP A 197 -0.22 -7.77 16.95
N GLY A 198 -1.12 -6.82 17.22
CA GLY A 198 -1.04 -5.97 18.42
C GLY A 198 -1.14 -6.79 19.71
N ASP A 199 -2.05 -7.77 19.75
CA ASP A 199 -2.15 -8.71 20.86
C ASP A 199 -0.90 -9.60 20.98
N LYS A 200 -0.33 -10.05 19.84
CA LYS A 200 0.94 -10.80 19.83
C LYS A 200 2.10 -9.98 20.40
N LEU A 201 2.20 -8.69 20.03
CA LEU A 201 3.20 -7.78 20.60
C LEU A 201 3.05 -7.63 22.12
N ALA A 202 1.82 -7.48 22.61
CA ALA A 202 1.57 -7.34 24.04
C ALA A 202 1.97 -8.58 24.84
N ARG A 203 1.95 -9.76 24.21
CA ARG A 203 2.35 -11.05 24.80
C ARG A 203 3.60 -11.61 24.16
N PHE A 204 4.46 -10.74 23.64
CA PHE A 204 5.64 -11.14 22.89
C PHE A 204 6.52 -12.09 23.71
N SER A 205 6.91 -13.20 23.09
CA SER A 205 7.88 -14.16 23.64
C SER A 205 8.83 -14.61 22.54
N LEU A 206 10.10 -14.77 22.90
CA LEU A 206 11.16 -15.26 22.01
C LEU A 206 10.87 -16.70 21.51
N ASP A 207 10.09 -17.47 22.26
CA ASP A 207 9.75 -18.85 21.89
C ASP A 207 8.86 -18.95 20.64
N ASN A 208 8.14 -17.88 20.30
CA ASN A 208 7.10 -17.88 19.26
C ASN A 208 7.52 -17.19 17.95
N VAL A 209 8.77 -16.72 17.81
CA VAL A 209 9.24 -15.99 16.62
C VAL A 209 10.18 -16.81 15.73
N SER A 210 10.02 -16.72 14.41
CA SER A 210 10.94 -17.33 13.46
C SER A 210 12.25 -16.55 13.36
N CYS A 211 13.35 -17.29 13.30
CA CYS A 211 14.67 -16.78 12.96
C CYS A 211 15.00 -17.21 11.52
N PHE A 212 15.88 -16.46 10.85
CA PHE A 212 16.36 -16.82 9.52
C PHE A 212 16.96 -18.25 9.48
N CYS A 213 17.64 -18.67 10.54
CA CYS A 213 18.17 -20.04 10.63
C CYS A 213 17.08 -21.13 10.63
N CYS A 214 15.87 -20.82 11.12
CA CYS A 214 14.75 -21.77 11.17
C CYS A 214 14.15 -22.01 9.77
N GLU A 215 14.19 -21.02 8.88
CA GLU A 215 13.67 -21.13 7.52
C GLU A 215 14.52 -22.09 6.66
N ASP A 216 15.82 -22.19 6.93
CA ASP A 216 16.76 -23.08 6.23
C ASP A 216 17.01 -24.40 6.98
N ASN A 217 16.09 -24.81 7.88
CA ASN A 217 16.21 -26.02 8.71
C ASN A 217 17.59 -26.14 9.43
N HIS A 218 18.15 -25.01 9.87
CA HIS A 218 19.45 -24.94 10.54
C HIS A 218 20.65 -25.50 9.74
N GLN A 219 20.52 -25.63 8.41
CA GLN A 219 21.59 -26.18 7.57
C GLN A 219 22.85 -25.31 7.61
N ARG A 220 22.69 -23.98 7.51
CA ARG A 220 23.80 -23.03 7.55
C ARG A 220 24.35 -22.77 8.96
N SER A 221 23.50 -22.86 9.99
CA SER A 221 23.88 -22.53 11.37
C SER A 221 24.45 -23.71 12.16
N ARG A 222 24.71 -24.86 11.51
CA ARG A 222 25.25 -26.08 12.15
C ARG A 222 24.42 -26.54 13.36
N GLY A 223 23.10 -26.35 13.31
CA GLY A 223 22.19 -26.73 14.39
C GLY A 223 22.10 -25.72 15.56
N LEU A 224 22.80 -24.59 15.50
CA LEU A 224 22.60 -23.49 16.44
C LEU A 224 21.43 -22.61 15.98
N CYS A 225 20.51 -22.31 16.88
CA CYS A 225 19.40 -21.39 16.63
C CYS A 225 19.75 -20.04 17.25
N ASP A 226 19.40 -18.94 16.58
CA ASP A 226 19.57 -17.58 17.11
C ASP A 226 18.49 -17.21 18.16
N ARG A 227 17.66 -18.17 18.57
CA ARG A 227 16.69 -18.06 19.67
C ARG A 227 17.35 -18.21 21.03
#